data_AF-A0A7K3F116-F1
#
_entry.id   AF-A0A7K3F116-F1
#
_cell.length_a   1.000
_cell.length_b   1.000
_cell.length_c   1.000
_cell.angle_alpha   90.00
_cell.angle_beta   90.00
_cell.angle_gamma   90.00
#
_symmetry.space_group_name_H-M   'P 1'
#
loop_
_entity.id
_entity.type
_entity.pdbx_description
1 polymer ?
#
loop_
_entity_poly.entity_id
_entity_poly.type
_entity_poly.pdbx_seq_one_letter_code
_entity_poly.pdbx_strand_id
1 'polypeptide(L)'
;MPVLVITGTGTEIGKTVVTAAVAATALAAGRSVAVLKAAQTGVAPDEPGDAWEVARLAGPVTAAEVARFPEPLAPGTAARRAGRPP
;
A
#
# COMPACT_ATOMS: atom_id res chain seq x y z
N MET A 1 1.15 10.32 17.53
CA MET A 1 1.50 9.70 16.22
C MET A 1 0.62 10.31 15.15
N PRO A 2 1.17 11.05 14.18
CA PRO A 2 0.40 11.57 13.05
C PRO A 2 0.03 10.42 12.10
N VAL A 3 -1.14 10.53 11.45
CA VAL A 3 -1.56 9.66 10.35
C VAL A 3 -1.54 10.49 9.07
N LEU A 4 -0.83 10.02 8.05
CA LEU A 4 -0.84 10.63 6.72
C LEU A 4 -1.57 9.69 5.75
N VAL A 5 -2.55 10.23 5.04
CA VAL A 5 -3.27 9.50 3.99
C VAL A 5 -2.80 9.99 2.64
N ILE A 6 -2.28 9.07 1.83
CA ILE A 6 -1.86 9.34 0.46
C ILE A 6 -2.96 8.86 -0.48
N THR A 7 -3.58 9.80 -1.18
CA THR A 7 -4.67 9.54 -2.13
C THR A 7 -4.27 9.96 -3.55
N GLY A 8 -5.03 9.53 -4.54
CA GLY A 8 -4.86 9.96 -5.92
C GLY A 8 -5.98 9.45 -6.81
N THR A 9 -6.09 10.04 -8.00
CA THR A 9 -7.26 9.90 -8.90
C THR A 9 -7.26 8.65 -9.78
N GLY A 10 -6.18 7.86 -9.78
CA GLY A 10 -6.04 6.69 -10.65
C GLY A 10 -4.96 5.73 -10.20
N THR A 11 -4.74 4.68 -10.98
CA THR A 11 -3.64 3.72 -10.83
C THR A 11 -2.36 4.30 -11.43
N GLU A 12 -1.19 3.77 -11.03
CA GLU A 12 0.12 4.09 -11.64
C GLU A 12 0.58 5.57 -11.64
N ILE A 13 -0.19 6.49 -11.06
CA ILE A 13 0.15 7.92 -10.93
C ILE A 13 1.23 8.23 -9.86
N GLY A 14 1.96 7.22 -9.37
CA GLY A 14 3.08 7.42 -8.44
C GLY A 14 2.77 7.39 -6.94
N LYS A 15 1.55 7.00 -6.50
CA LYS A 15 1.20 6.93 -5.07
C LYS A 15 2.17 6.08 -4.24
N THR A 16 2.57 4.93 -4.76
CA THR A 16 3.50 4.00 -4.08
C THR A 16 4.88 4.63 -3.89
N VAL A 17 5.40 5.29 -4.94
CA VAL A 17 6.69 6.01 -4.89
C VAL A 17 6.65 7.18 -3.92
N VAL A 18 5.58 7.99 -3.95
CA VAL A 18 5.40 9.10 -2.99
C VAL A 18 5.33 8.57 -1.56
N THR A 19 4.64 7.46 -1.34
CA THR A 19 4.56 6.80 -0.01
C THR A 19 5.94 6.38 0.47
N ALA A 20 6.74 5.77 -0.40
CA ALA A 20 8.11 5.37 -0.07
C ALA A 20 9.00 6.57 0.26
N ALA A 21 8.91 7.67 -0.52
CA ALA A 21 9.69 8.88 -0.27
C ALA A 21 9.36 9.51 1.09
N VAL A 22 8.07 9.59 1.44
CA VAL A 22 7.64 10.11 2.75
C VAL A 22 8.13 9.19 3.87
N ALA A 23 8.00 7.87 3.71
CA ALA A 23 8.45 6.89 4.69
C ALA A 23 9.97 6.95 4.90
N ALA A 24 10.76 7.01 3.82
CA ALA A 24 12.22 7.13 3.86
C ALA A 24 12.65 8.41 4.59
N THR A 25 11.98 9.53 4.32
CA THR A 25 12.26 10.81 4.98
C THR A 25 11.97 10.74 6.48
N ALA A 26 10.87 10.10 6.89
CA ALA A 26 10.54 9.91 8.29
C ALA A 26 11.52 8.97 8.99
N LEU A 27 11.95 7.88 8.33
CA LEU A 27 12.98 6.98 8.82
C LEU A 27 14.32 7.70 9.01
N ALA A 28 14.75 8.51 8.03
CA ALA A 28 15.96 9.31 8.10
C ALA A 28 15.94 10.33 9.26
N ALA A 29 14.74 10.77 9.66
CA ALA A 29 14.53 11.60 10.84
C ALA A 29 14.45 10.80 12.17
N GLY A 30 14.82 9.52 12.18
CA GLY A 30 14.86 8.67 13.36
C GLY A 30 13.49 8.19 13.85
N ARG A 31 12.45 8.23 13.00
CA ARG A 31 11.10 7.82 13.39
C ARG A 31 10.83 6.36 13.04
N SER A 32 10.04 5.68 13.88
CA SER A 32 9.40 4.41 13.49
C SER A 32 8.25 4.68 12.52
N VAL A 33 8.18 3.92 11.44
CA VAL A 33 7.16 4.09 10.39
C VAL A 33 6.43 2.78 10.12
N ALA A 34 5.10 2.87 10.05
CA ALA A 34 4.24 1.82 9.51
C ALA A 34 3.57 2.31 8.22
N VAL A 35 3.58 1.49 7.18
CA VAL A 35 2.91 1.76 5.91
C VAL A 35 1.85 0.70 5.69
N LEU A 36 0.62 1.15 5.54
CA LEU A 36 -0.55 0.29 5.36
C LEU A 36 -1.16 0.58 3.99
N LYS A 37 -1.26 -0.47 3.16
CA LYS A 37 -2.08 -0.44 1.96
C LYS A 37 -3.47 -0.93 2.33
N ALA A 38 -4.47 -0.05 2.22
CA ALA A 38 -5.85 -0.39 2.59
C ALA A 38 -6.40 -1.59 1.80
N ALA A 39 -6.19 -1.62 0.48
CA ALA A 39 -6.55 -2.75 -0.35
C ALA A 39 -5.59 -2.88 -1.54
N GLN A 40 -4.95 -4.04 -1.67
CA GLN A 40 -4.21 -4.44 -2.86
C GLN A 40 -5.15 -5.19 -3.80
N THR A 41 -5.18 -4.79 -5.07
CA THR A 41 -5.98 -5.46 -6.10
C THR A 41 -5.11 -5.83 -7.29
N GLY A 42 -5.50 -6.86 -8.03
CA GLY A 42 -4.84 -7.23 -9.29
C GLY A 42 -3.42 -7.79 -9.17
N VAL A 43 -3.03 -8.26 -7.99
CA VAL A 43 -1.70 -8.84 -7.71
C VAL A 43 -1.91 -10.23 -7.10
N ALA A 44 -1.19 -11.23 -7.59
CA ALA A 44 -1.32 -12.60 -7.11
C ALA A 44 -0.90 -12.72 -5.63
N PRO A 45 -1.38 -13.72 -4.87
CA PRO A 45 -1.08 -13.84 -3.43
C PRO A 45 0.42 -13.88 -3.07
N ASP A 46 1.25 -14.39 -3.97
CA ASP A 46 2.69 -14.57 -3.86
C ASP A 46 3.50 -13.45 -4.53
N GLU A 47 2.84 -12.55 -5.25
CA GLU A 47 3.49 -11.42 -5.91
C GLU A 47 3.69 -10.23 -4.96
N PRO A 48 4.79 -9.47 -5.10
CA PRO A 48 4.99 -8.26 -4.34
C PRO A 48 3.92 -7.20 -4.64
N GLY A 49 3.25 -6.70 -3.60
CA GLY A 49 2.29 -5.60 -3.72
C GLY A 49 2.86 -4.25 -3.29
N ASP A 50 2.02 -3.22 -3.26
CA ASP A 50 2.45 -1.84 -3.02
C ASP A 50 3.16 -1.66 -1.66
N ALA A 51 2.71 -2.35 -0.61
CA ALA A 51 3.32 -2.24 0.72
C ALA A 51 4.73 -2.83 0.74
N TRP A 52 4.93 -3.94 0.02
CA TRP A 52 6.26 -4.54 -0.15
C TRP A 52 7.19 -3.60 -0.92
N GLU A 53 6.69 -3.00 -2.01
CA GLU A 53 7.48 -2.09 -2.84
C GLU A 53 7.90 -0.85 -2.05
N VAL A 54 7.03 -0.34 -1.17
CA VAL A 54 7.41 0.73 -0.24
C VAL A 54 8.53 0.29 0.70
N ALA A 55 8.45 -0.90 1.30
CA ALA A 55 9.52 -1.38 2.18
C ALA A 55 10.85 -1.55 1.42
N ARG A 56 10.81 -2.05 0.19
CA ARG A 56 11.98 -2.18 -0.68
C ARG A 56 12.64 -0.83 -0.98
N LEU A 57 11.83 0.19 -1.26
CA LEU A 57 12.32 1.52 -1.64
C LEU A 57 12.72 2.39 -0.45
N ALA A 58 11.97 2.32 0.66
CA ALA A 58 12.14 3.22 1.81
C ALA A 58 13.11 2.70 2.87
N GLY A 59 13.26 1.38 3.00
CA GLY A 59 14.01 0.74 4.07
C GLY A 59 13.10 0.12 5.15
N PRO A 60 13.60 -0.08 6.39
CA PRO A 60 12.96 -0.94 7.39
C PRO A 60 11.72 -0.30 8.00
N VAL A 61 10.59 -0.41 7.31
CA VAL A 61 9.25 -0.05 7.81
C VAL A 61 8.46 -1.29 8.20
N THR A 62 7.47 -1.12 9.08
CA THR A 62 6.39 -2.11 9.19
C THR A 62 5.46 -1.94 7.99
N ALA A 63 5.43 -2.92 7.08
CA ALA A 63 4.58 -2.87 5.88
C ALA A 63 3.49 -3.93 5.96
N ALA A 64 2.24 -3.55 5.65
CA ALA A 64 1.15 -4.51 5.53
C ALA A 64 0.10 -4.06 4.50
N GLU A 65 -0.57 -5.05 3.93
CA GLU A 65 -1.79 -4.88 3.17
C GLU A 65 -2.96 -5.33 4.04
N VAL A 66 -3.94 -4.46 4.25
CA VAL A 66 -5.10 -4.75 5.10
C VAL A 66 -6.02 -5.75 4.40
N ALA A 67 -6.18 -5.61 3.08
CA ALA A 67 -6.88 -6.57 2.24
C ALA A 67 -6.14 -6.80 0.92
N ARG A 68 -6.20 -8.02 0.39
CA ARG A 68 -5.71 -8.38 -0.95
C ARG A 68 -6.80 -9.12 -1.72
N PHE A 69 -7.10 -8.63 -2.92
CA PHE A 69 -8.11 -9.20 -3.82
C PHE A 69 -7.48 -9.50 -5.20
N PRO A 70 -7.82 -10.64 -5.83
CA PRO A 70 -7.12 -11.10 -7.03
C PRO A 70 -7.45 -10.30 -8.29
N GLU A 71 -8.67 -9.76 -8.39
CA GLU A 71 -9.10 -9.06 -9.60
C GLU A 71 -8.55 -7.62 -9.67
N PRO A 72 -8.07 -7.14 -10.83
CA PRO A 72 -7.55 -5.78 -11.03
C PRO A 72 -8.69 -4.76 -11.17
N LEU A 73 -9.53 -4.67 -10.15
CA LEU A 73 -10.70 -3.80 -10.09
C LEU A 73 -10.58 -2.82 -8.92
N ALA A 74 -11.47 -1.83 -8.89
CA ALA A 74 -11.63 -0.98 -7.73
C ALA A 74 -11.90 -1.83 -6.47
N PRO A 75 -11.31 -1.51 -5.29
CA PRO A 75 -11.36 -2.36 -4.10
C PRO A 75 -12.75 -2.90 -3.73
N GLY A 76 -13.78 -2.04 -3.66
CA GLY A 76 -15.13 -2.48 -3.33
C GLY A 76 -15.78 -3.42 -4.36
N THR A 77 -15.40 -3.30 -5.64
CA THR A 77 -15.84 -4.24 -6.68
C THR A 77 -15.08 -5.56 -6.59
N ALA A 78 -13.77 -5.51 -6.36
CA ALA A 78 -12.95 -6.71 -6.19
C ALA A 78 -13.37 -7.52 -4.96
N ALA A 79 -13.62 -6.85 -3.82
CA ALA A 79 -14.12 -7.47 -2.61
C ALA A 79 -15.47 -8.17 -2.82
N ARG A 80 -16.42 -7.48 -3.47
CA ARG A 80 -17.75 -8.02 -3.79
C ARG A 80 -17.66 -9.26 -4.68
N ARG A 81 -16.84 -9.24 -5.73
CA ARG A 81 -16.67 -10.41 -6.61
C ARG A 81 -15.94 -11.57 -5.93
N ALA A 82 -15.02 -11.27 -5.02
CA ALA A 82 -14.38 -12.26 -4.17
C ALA A 82 -15.30 -12.80 -3.06
N GLY A 83 -16.53 -12.30 -2.90
CA GLY A 83 -17.44 -12.69 -1.83
C GLY A 83 -16.94 -12.32 -0.42
N ARG A 84 -16.13 -11.25 -0.32
CA ARG A 84 -15.46 -10.81 0.92
C ARG A 84 -15.87 -9.38 1.29
N PRO A 85 -15.79 -8.98 2.57
CA PRO A 85 -16.02 -7.60 2.96
C PRO A 85 -14.96 -6.65 2.35
N PRO A 86 -15.32 -5.39 2.05
CA PRO A 86 -14.39 -4.37 1.58
C PRO A 86 -13.43 -3.88 2.67
#